data_AF-A0A162GMX1-F1
#
_entry.id   AF-A0A162GMX1-F1
#
_cell.length_a   1.000
_cell.length_b   1.000
_cell.length_c   1.000
_cell.angle_alpha   90.00
_cell.angle_beta   90.00
_cell.angle_gamma   90.00
#
_symmetry.space_group_name_H-M   'P 1'
#
loop_
_entity.id
_entity.type
_entity.pdbx_description
1 polymer ?
#
loop_
_entity_poly.entity_id
_entity_poly.type
_entity_poly.pdbx_seq_one_letter_code
_entity_poly.pdbx_strand_id
1 'polypeptide(L)'
;MTVAPLTSTILGAVTDGHSGVGSAVNNAVSRIAGLVAIAATSLVVGDSLDAEGFSRAAVTTAVLLVAGGVVSLVGIRNPERLDPAPADSARRGR
;
A
#
# COMPACT_ATOMS: atom_id res chain seq x y z
N MET A 1 -12.41 5.05 -13.92
CA MET A 1 -11.22 5.93 -13.80
C MET A 1 -10.77 6.01 -12.33
N THR A 2 -10.13 4.96 -11.82
CA THR A 2 -9.74 4.90 -10.38
C THR A 2 -8.28 4.50 -10.16
N VAL A 3 -7.55 4.15 -11.23
CA VAL A 3 -6.16 3.67 -11.13
C VAL A 3 -5.14 4.81 -11.24
N ALA A 4 -5.43 5.82 -12.06
CA ALA A 4 -4.55 6.98 -12.21
C ALA A 4 -4.37 7.79 -10.91
N PRO A 5 -5.43 8.08 -10.12
CA PRO A 5 -5.28 8.93 -8.94
C PRO A 5 -4.51 8.27 -7.80
N LEU A 6 -4.62 6.95 -7.62
CA LEU A 6 -3.96 6.24 -6.52
C LEU A 6 -2.45 6.07 -6.77
N THR A 7 -2.05 5.78 -8.01
CA THR A 7 -0.63 5.75 -8.39
C THR A 7 -0.01 7.15 -8.32
N SER A 8 -0.72 8.20 -8.75
CA SER A 8 -0.23 9.57 -8.67
C SER A 8 -0.10 10.10 -7.24
N THR A 9 -0.95 9.63 -6.30
CA THR A 9 -0.89 10.04 -4.89
C THR A 9 0.37 9.52 -4.19
N ILE A 10 0.82 8.30 -4.52
CA ILE A 10 2.09 7.74 -4.00
C ILE A 10 3.29 8.45 -4.63
N LEU A 11 3.23 8.71 -5.94
CA LEU A 11 4.31 9.35 -6.68
C LEU A 11 4.49 10.85 -6.33
N GLY A 12 3.43 11.52 -5.84
CA GLY A 12 3.43 12.94 -5.46
C GLY A 12 3.78 13.26 -3.99
N ALA A 13 3.87 12.25 -3.12
CA ALA A 13 4.34 12.44 -1.73
C ALA A 13 5.87 12.54 -1.63
N VAL A 14 6.57 12.38 -2.76
CA VAL A 14 8.02 12.42 -2.90
C VAL A 14 8.37 13.60 -3.81
N THR A 15 9.26 14.49 -3.36
CA THR A 15 9.74 15.64 -4.16
C THR A 15 10.02 15.20 -5.60
N ASP A 16 9.47 15.92 -6.59
CA ASP A 16 9.30 15.52 -8.01
C ASP A 16 10.50 14.86 -8.73
N GLY A 17 11.71 14.89 -8.14
CA GLY A 17 12.91 14.16 -8.60
C GLY A 17 13.13 12.73 -8.06
N HIS A 18 12.37 12.23 -7.06
CA HIS A 18 12.64 10.92 -6.41
C HIS A 18 11.50 9.90 -6.52
N SER A 19 10.50 10.16 -7.35
CA SER A 19 9.35 9.27 -7.56
C SER A 19 9.75 7.83 -7.96
N GLY A 20 10.84 7.69 -8.73
CA GLY A 20 11.44 6.39 -9.07
C GLY A 20 11.98 5.62 -7.86
N VAL A 21 12.51 6.32 -6.84
CA VAL A 21 12.98 5.72 -5.58
C VAL A 21 11.80 5.18 -4.77
N GLY A 22 10.69 5.91 -4.72
CA GLY A 22 9.47 5.46 -4.03
C GLY A 22 8.92 4.16 -4.61
N SER A 23 8.85 4.06 -5.94
CA SER A 23 8.43 2.82 -6.63
C SER A 23 9.42 1.66 -6.41
N ALA A 24 10.73 1.93 -6.46
CA ALA A 24 11.75 0.92 -6.22
C ALA A 24 11.65 0.33 -4.80
N VAL A 25 11.44 1.17 -3.79
CA VAL A 25 11.23 0.73 -2.39
C VAL A 25 9.94 -0.10 -2.28
N ASN A 26 8.82 0.37 -2.84
CA ASN A 26 7.57 -0.40 -2.80
C ASN A 26 7.69 -1.77 -3.48
N ASN A 27 8.43 -1.84 -4.59
CA ASN A 27 8.70 -3.10 -5.28
C ASN A 27 9.54 -4.06 -4.43
N ALA A 28 10.62 -3.55 -3.81
CA ALA A 28 11.46 -4.33 -2.92
C ALA A 28 10.67 -4.86 -1.71
N VAL A 29 9.89 -3.98 -1.06
CA VAL A 29 9.03 -4.35 0.09
C VAL A 29 7.99 -5.40 -0.32
N SER A 30 7.31 -5.23 -1.47
CA SER A 30 6.31 -6.19 -1.95
C SER A 30 6.91 -7.57 -2.19
N ARG A 31 8.12 -7.63 -2.75
CA ARG A 31 8.84 -8.89 -2.97
C ARG A 31 9.18 -9.57 -1.66
N ILE A 32 9.77 -8.84 -0.71
CA ILE A 32 10.15 -9.38 0.60
C ILE A 32 8.91 -9.86 1.35
N ALA A 33 7.83 -9.08 1.34
CA ALA A 33 6.55 -9.47 1.95
C ALA A 33 6.01 -10.78 1.35
N GLY A 34 6.06 -10.94 0.02
CA GLY A 34 5.67 -12.17 -0.65
C GLY A 34 6.53 -13.38 -0.24
N LEU A 35 7.85 -13.22 -0.13
CA LEU A 35 8.75 -14.29 0.32
C LEU A 35 8.49 -14.68 1.78
N VAL A 36 8.24 -13.70 2.65
CA VAL A 36 7.86 -13.93 4.05
C VAL A 36 6.52 -14.66 4.14
N ALA A 37 5.54 -14.28 3.32
CA ALA A 37 4.23 -14.95 3.29
C ALA A 37 4.36 -16.42 2.85
N ILE A 38 5.16 -16.70 1.82
CA ILE A 38 5.44 -18.08 1.36
C ILE A 38 6.12 -18.88 2.47
N ALA A 39 7.16 -18.32 3.11
CA ALA A 39 7.85 -18.99 4.21
C ALA A 39 6.93 -19.26 5.41
N ALA A 40 6.04 -18.33 5.74
CA ALA A 40 5.09 -18.48 6.83
C ALA A 40 3.96 -19.47 6.53
N THR A 41 3.64 -19.70 5.25
CA THR A 41 2.53 -20.58 4.85
C THR A 41 2.67 -21.98 5.43
N SER A 42 3.87 -22.58 5.33
CA SER A 42 4.12 -23.93 5.89
C SER A 42 3.96 -23.99 7.41
N LEU A 43 4.27 -22.91 8.14
CA LEU A 43 4.08 -22.84 9.59
C LEU A 43 2.61 -22.80 9.99
N VAL A 44 1.76 -22.20 9.16
CA VAL A 44 0.33 -21.99 9.45
C VAL A 44 -0.52 -23.18 9.00
N VAL A 45 -0.18 -23.75 7.84
CA VAL A 45 -0.93 -24.83 7.21
C VAL A 45 -0.52 -26.21 7.77
N GLY A 46 0.76 -26.42 8.07
CA GLY A 46 1.29 -27.73 8.43
C GLY A 46 1.58 -28.63 7.22
N ASP A 47 1.59 -29.94 7.43
CA ASP A 47 2.01 -30.96 6.44
C ASP A 47 1.04 -31.11 5.26
N SER A 48 -0.25 -30.83 5.44
CA SER A 48 -1.26 -30.95 4.39
C SER A 48 -2.32 -29.86 4.47
N LEU A 49 -2.81 -29.43 3.30
CA LEU A 49 -3.91 -28.47 3.16
C LEU A 49 -5.25 -29.20 3.31
N ASP A 50 -5.73 -29.32 4.54
CA ASP A 50 -7.10 -29.72 4.86
C ASP A 50 -8.00 -28.51 5.19
N ALA A 51 -9.28 -28.74 5.46
CA ALA A 51 -10.23 -27.67 5.75
C ALA A 51 -9.82 -26.84 6.98
N GLU A 52 -9.19 -27.49 7.97
CA GLU A 52 -8.69 -26.86 9.17
C GLU A 52 -7.44 -26.01 8.88
N GLY A 53 -6.48 -26.53 8.11
CA GLY A 53 -5.32 -25.79 7.63
C GLY A 53 -5.70 -24.58 6.79
N PHE A 54 -6.73 -24.69 5.95
CA PHE A 54 -7.29 -23.56 5.22
C PHE A 54 -7.91 -22.50 6.14
N SER A 55 -8.71 -22.92 7.12
CA SER A 55 -9.30 -22.02 8.12
C SER A 55 -8.23 -21.27 8.91
N ARG A 56 -7.17 -21.97 9.35
CA ARG A 56 -6.02 -21.37 10.03
C ARG A 56 -5.30 -20.35 9.16
N ALA A 57 -5.08 -20.66 7.88
CA ALA A 57 -4.48 -19.72 6.94
C ALA A 57 -5.34 -18.47 6.75
N ALA A 58 -6.66 -18.65 6.62
CA ALA A 58 -7.62 -17.55 6.48
C ALA A 58 -7.66 -16.66 7.73
N VAL A 59 -7.74 -17.24 8.93
CA VAL A 59 -7.73 -16.51 10.21
C VAL A 59 -6.41 -15.77 10.40
N THR A 60 -5.27 -16.41 10.11
CA THR A 60 -3.96 -15.77 10.21
C THR A 60 -3.85 -14.56 9.27
N THR A 61 -4.32 -14.71 8.03
CA THR A 61 -4.36 -13.60 7.05
C THR A 61 -5.26 -12.48 7.54
N ALA A 62 -6.44 -12.80 8.08
CA ALA A 62 -7.36 -11.81 8.62
C ALA A 62 -6.72 -11.03 9.78
N VAL A 63 -6.04 -11.72 10.71
CA VAL A 63 -5.32 -11.08 11.83
C VAL A 63 -4.21 -10.16 11.33
N LEU A 64 -3.42 -10.59 10.35
CA LEU A 64 -2.35 -9.77 9.76
C LEU A 64 -2.90 -8.52 9.08
N LEU A 65 -4.02 -8.64 8.35
CA LEU A 65 -4.69 -7.50 7.72
C LEU A 65 -5.25 -6.52 8.76
N VAL A 66 -5.88 -7.02 9.82
CA VAL A 66 -6.40 -6.18 10.91
C VAL A 66 -5.25 -5.46 11.61
N ALA A 67 -4.17 -6.16 11.95
CA ALA A 67 -3.00 -5.56 12.57
C ALA A 67 -2.37 -4.48 11.68
N GLY A 68 -2.17 -4.77 10.39
CA GLY A 68 -1.67 -3.80 9.41
C GLY A 68 -2.61 -2.60 9.25
N GLY A 69 -3.93 -2.84 9.25
CA GLY A 69 -4.95 -1.79 9.23
C GLY A 69 -4.89 -0.87 10.44
N VAL A 70 -4.74 -1.43 11.65
CA VAL A 70 -4.60 -0.64 12.89
C VAL A 70 -3.30 0.18 12.88
N VAL A 71 -2.18 -0.43 12.46
CA VAL A 71 -0.90 0.29 12.33
C VAL A 71 -1.03 1.44 11.34
N SER A 72 -1.70 1.22 10.20
CA SER A 72 -1.95 2.26 9.20
C SER A 72 -2.86 3.36 9.76
N LEU A 73 -3.93 2.99 10.47
CA LEU A 73 -4.87 3.93 11.09
C LEU A 73 -4.19 4.84 12.11
N VAL A 74 -3.26 4.32 12.91
CA VAL A 74 -2.48 5.12 13.88
C VAL A 74 -1.36 5.91 13.19
N GLY A 75 -0.78 5.36 12.12
CA GLY A 75 0.39 5.93 11.44
C GLY A 75 0.07 7.04 10.44
N ILE A 76 -1.12 7.05 9.83
CA ILE A 76 -1.50 8.07 8.86
C ILE A 76 -1.64 9.43 9.57
N ARG A 77 -0.71 10.34 9.28
CA ARG A 77 -0.81 11.76 9.62
C ARG A 77 -1.33 12.48 8.38
N ASN A 78 -2.45 13.19 8.50
CA ASN A 78 -3.08 13.88 7.38
C ASN A 78 -2.52 15.32 7.26
N PRO A 79 -1.57 15.60 6.34
CA PRO A 79 -1.16 16.98 6.08
C PRO A 79 -2.33 17.78 5.51
N GLU A 80 -2.48 19.04 5.91
CA GLU A 80 -3.50 19.94 5.36
C GLU A 80 -3.38 19.95 3.83
N ARG A 81 -4.50 19.63 3.17
CA ARG A 81 -4.61 19.65 1.72
C ARG A 81 -4.51 21.12 1.33
N LEU A 82 -3.34 21.56 0.84
CA LEU A 82 -3.20 22.88 0.25
C LEU A 82 -4.23 22.97 -0.87
N ASP A 83 -5.22 23.84 -0.70
CA ASP A 83 -6.23 24.10 -1.72
C ASP A 83 -5.52 24.42 -3.04
N PRO A 84 -5.92 23.82 -4.16
CA PRO A 84 -5.35 24.15 -5.45
C PRO A 84 -5.47 25.66 -5.65
N ALA A 85 -4.32 26.34 -5.77
CA ALA A 85 -4.29 27.76 -6.10
C ALA A 85 -5.22 27.98 -7.30
N PRO A 86 -6.16 28.95 -7.24
CA PRO A 86 -7.16 29.14 -8.26
C PRO A 86 -6.50 29.17 -9.63
N ALA A 87 -6.92 28.25 -10.50
CA ALA A 87 -6.41 28.13 -11.85
C ALA A 87 -6.47 29.50 -12.51
N ASP A 88 -5.30 29.98 -12.93
CA ASP A 88 -5.07 31.23 -13.63
C ASP A 88 -5.98 31.32 -14.86
N SER A 89 -7.19 31.84 -14.63
CA SER A 89 -8.21 32.18 -15.61
C SER A 89 -7.84 33.45 -16.39
N ALA A 90 -6.59 33.93 -16.29
CA ALA A 90 -6.18 35.22 -16.82
C ALA A 90 -5.12 35.17 -17.94
N ARG A 91 -4.78 34.00 -18.54
CA ARG A 91 -3.64 33.96 -19.50
C ARG A 91 -3.86 33.75 -21.00
N ARG A 92 -5.03 33.44 -21.56
CA ARG A 92 -5.12 33.30 -23.05
C ARG A 92 -6.44 33.76 -23.68
N GLY A 93 -6.89 34.96 -23.32
CA GLY A 93 -7.62 35.82 -24.25
C GLY A 93 -6.66 36.86 -24.82
N ARG A 94 -5.86 36.49 -25.82
CA ARG A 94 -5.14 37.38 -26.76
C ARG A 94 -4.76 36.57 -28.00
#